data_AF-A0A528AF58-F1
#
_entry.id   AF-A0A528AF58-F1
#
_cell.length_a   1.000
_cell.length_b   1.000
_cell.length_c   1.000
_cell.angle_alpha   90.00
_cell.angle_beta   90.00
_cell.angle_gamma   90.00
#
_symmetry.space_group_name_H-M   'P 1'
#
loop_
_entity.id
_entity.type
_entity.pdbx_description
1 polymer ?
#
loop_
_entity_poly.entity_id
_entity_poly.type
_entity_poly.pdbx_seq_one_letter_code
_entity_poly.pdbx_strand_id
1 'polypeptide(L)'
;MAEDVFIAISSEALHAKSKVYMARAMARKAAGDLDEYQLWASLALELLGKAALSRQHPSLVVDPLHAPSLFVAAGVNITTDVKTITAKTLFERLTHLVPRFDKLVQKFCMDIAECRNSELHSADLPFKTMRLDAWEAHYWHACDTILRHMKSSLEDWIGAADAAAPRQLLDEAAAALE
;
A
#
# COMPACT_ATOMS: atom_id res chain seq x y z
N MET A 1 -16.73 -7.74 -24.76
CA MET A 1 -16.55 -9.05 -24.10
C MET A 1 -15.46 -8.89 -23.06
N ALA A 2 -15.77 -9.25 -21.81
CA ALA A 2 -15.02 -9.03 -20.55
C ALA A 2 -14.99 -7.59 -19.99
N GLU A 3 -16.15 -6.97 -19.73
CA GLU A 3 -16.23 -5.71 -18.97
C GLU A 3 -16.22 -5.90 -17.45
N ASP A 4 -16.12 -7.14 -16.97
CA ASP A 4 -16.46 -7.50 -15.60
C ASP A 4 -15.43 -8.46 -14.98
N VAL A 5 -14.14 -8.06 -14.93
CA VAL A 5 -13.12 -8.71 -14.06
C VAL A 5 -13.33 -8.33 -12.56
N PHE A 6 -14.55 -7.85 -12.26
CA PHE A 6 -15.29 -7.68 -11.01
C PHE A 6 -14.50 -7.29 -9.75
N ILE A 7 -14.45 -5.97 -9.54
CA ILE A 7 -14.26 -5.17 -8.31
C ILE A 7 -13.18 -5.65 -7.34
N ALA A 8 -13.27 -6.83 -6.73
CA ALA A 8 -12.48 -7.22 -5.56
C ALA A 8 -10.96 -7.10 -5.74
N ILE A 9 -10.46 -7.37 -6.95
CA ILE A 9 -9.02 -7.25 -7.30
C ILE A 9 -8.74 -6.17 -8.34
N SER A 10 -9.74 -5.38 -8.74
CA SER A 10 -9.55 -4.29 -9.70
C SER A 10 -8.65 -3.19 -9.12
N SER A 11 -7.86 -2.55 -9.97
CA SER A 11 -7.01 -1.43 -9.58
C SER A 11 -7.83 -0.34 -8.88
N GLU A 12 -8.99 0.02 -9.43
CA GLU A 12 -9.85 1.08 -8.94
C GLU A 12 -10.39 0.77 -7.55
N ALA A 13 -10.91 -0.44 -7.31
CA ALA A 13 -11.47 -0.80 -6.00
C ALA A 13 -10.39 -0.97 -4.93
N LEU A 14 -9.23 -1.55 -5.28
CA LEU A 14 -8.09 -1.65 -4.36
C LEU A 14 -7.58 -0.26 -3.97
N HIS A 15 -7.48 0.66 -4.93
CA HIS A 15 -7.12 2.04 -4.69
C HIS A 15 -8.17 2.77 -3.83
N ALA A 16 -9.46 2.61 -4.12
CA ALA A 16 -10.54 3.18 -3.32
C ALA A 16 -10.51 2.66 -1.87
N LYS A 17 -10.28 1.36 -1.67
CA LYS A 17 -10.15 0.78 -0.32
C LYS A 17 -8.89 1.28 0.40
N SER A 18 -7.79 1.47 -0.33
CA SER A 18 -6.58 2.12 0.19
C SER A 18 -6.89 3.52 0.72
N LYS A 19 -7.66 4.34 0.00
CA LYS A 19 -8.12 5.67 0.48
C LYS A 19 -8.92 5.58 1.77
N VAL A 20 -9.86 4.63 1.87
CA VAL A 20 -10.66 4.42 3.09
C VAL A 20 -9.78 4.11 4.29
N TYR A 21 -8.77 3.26 4.12
CA TYR A 21 -7.87 2.89 5.21
C TYR A 21 -6.93 4.04 5.59
N MET A 22 -6.46 4.81 4.60
CA MET A 22 -5.67 5.99 4.88
C MET A 22 -6.48 7.07 5.60
N ALA A 23 -7.74 7.29 5.23
CA ALA A 23 -8.63 8.21 5.96
C ALA A 23 -8.80 7.79 7.44
N ARG A 24 -8.90 6.48 7.72
CA ARG A 24 -8.89 5.97 9.10
C ARG A 24 -7.57 6.25 9.80
N ALA A 25 -6.44 6.03 9.10
CA ALA A 25 -5.11 6.32 9.62
C ALA A 25 -4.99 7.81 10.03
N MET A 26 -5.38 8.73 9.16
CA MET A 26 -5.34 10.17 9.42
C MET A 26 -6.24 10.57 10.60
N ALA A 27 -7.43 9.98 10.72
CA ALA A 27 -8.31 10.20 11.87
C ALA A 27 -7.65 9.76 13.19
N ARG A 28 -6.93 8.63 13.20
CA ARG A 28 -6.19 8.14 14.36
C ARG A 28 -4.99 9.01 14.70
N LYS A 29 -4.24 9.47 13.68
CA LYS A 29 -3.17 10.45 13.86
C LYS A 29 -3.69 11.73 14.53
N ALA A 30 -4.83 12.25 14.07
CA ALA A 30 -5.45 13.45 14.64
C ALA A 30 -5.92 13.24 16.09
N ALA A 31 -6.31 12.02 16.47
CA ALA A 31 -6.69 11.65 17.83
C ALA A 31 -5.48 11.40 18.76
N GLY A 32 -4.27 11.31 18.23
CA GLY A 32 -3.06 10.94 18.98
C GLY A 32 -2.85 9.44 19.16
N ASP A 33 -3.69 8.61 18.53
CA ASP A 33 -3.60 7.14 18.53
C ASP A 33 -2.56 6.68 17.49
N LEU A 34 -1.27 6.90 17.78
CA LEU A 34 -0.18 6.73 16.81
C LEU A 34 0.05 5.27 16.39
N ASP A 35 -0.18 4.31 17.29
CA ASP A 35 -0.10 2.88 16.98
C ASP A 35 -1.21 2.44 16.00
N GLU A 36 -2.44 2.87 16.25
CA GLU A 36 -3.54 2.66 15.30
C GLU A 36 -3.31 3.38 13.97
N TYR A 37 -2.74 4.59 13.98
CA TYR A 37 -2.34 5.30 12.77
C TYR A 37 -1.40 4.45 11.92
N GLN A 38 -0.32 3.94 12.50
CA GLN A 38 0.67 3.13 11.78
C GLN A 38 0.09 1.80 11.29
N LEU A 39 -0.80 1.17 12.08
CA LEU A 39 -1.52 -0.02 11.66
C LEU A 39 -2.38 0.24 10.43
N TRP A 40 -3.25 1.26 10.46
CA TRP A 40 -4.11 1.59 9.31
C TRP A 40 -3.30 2.04 8.09
N ALA A 41 -2.23 2.80 8.30
CA ALA A 41 -1.32 3.22 7.25
C ALA A 41 -0.61 2.01 6.58
N SER A 42 -0.19 1.01 7.36
CA SER A 42 0.42 -0.22 6.81
C SER A 42 -0.54 -0.99 5.89
N LEU A 43 -1.82 -1.06 6.27
CA LEU A 43 -2.86 -1.71 5.47
C LEU A 43 -3.18 -0.90 4.20
N ALA A 44 -3.21 0.43 4.31
CA ALA A 44 -3.42 1.32 3.18
C ALA A 44 -2.30 1.20 2.13
N LEU A 45 -1.03 1.11 2.57
CA LEU A 45 0.14 0.93 1.73
C LEU A 45 0.11 -0.41 0.97
N GLU A 46 -0.26 -1.51 1.64
CA GLU A 46 -0.39 -2.81 0.96
C GLU A 46 -1.46 -2.75 -0.14
N LEU A 47 -2.62 -2.15 0.14
CA LEU A 47 -3.69 -2.00 -0.85
C LEU A 47 -3.28 -1.08 -2.00
N LEU A 48 -2.54 0.00 -1.72
CA LEU A 48 -2.01 0.92 -2.74
C LEU A 48 -1.04 0.19 -3.68
N GLY A 49 -0.11 -0.59 -3.11
CA GLY A 49 0.80 -1.42 -3.90
C GLY A 49 0.06 -2.45 -4.76
N LYS A 50 -0.93 -3.14 -4.20
CA LYS A 50 -1.77 -4.08 -4.96
C LYS A 50 -2.54 -3.38 -6.08
N ALA A 51 -3.04 -2.17 -5.85
CA ALA A 51 -3.68 -1.36 -6.90
C ALA A 51 -2.70 -1.07 -8.05
N ALA A 52 -1.46 -0.67 -7.73
CA ALA A 52 -0.43 -0.40 -8.74
C ALA A 52 -0.08 -1.62 -9.60
N LEU A 53 -0.03 -2.82 -8.99
CA LEU A 53 0.18 -4.07 -9.72
C LEU A 53 -1.04 -4.45 -10.58
N SER A 54 -2.24 -4.37 -10.00
CA SER A 54 -3.48 -4.71 -10.71
C SER A 54 -3.72 -3.82 -11.93
N ARG A 55 -3.30 -2.54 -11.85
CA ARG A 55 -3.35 -1.59 -12.98
C ARG A 55 -2.58 -2.07 -14.20
N GLN A 56 -1.50 -2.83 -13.99
CA GLN A 56 -0.78 -3.46 -15.10
C GLN A 56 -1.48 -4.74 -15.55
N HIS A 57 -1.77 -5.64 -14.60
CA HIS A 57 -2.57 -6.82 -14.87
C HIS A 57 -3.04 -7.49 -13.56
N PRO A 58 -4.31 -7.96 -13.44
CA PRO A 58 -4.82 -8.63 -12.24
C PRO A 58 -4.02 -9.88 -11.81
N SER A 59 -3.36 -10.56 -12.75
CA SER A 59 -2.50 -11.73 -12.45
C SER A 59 -1.32 -11.39 -11.52
N LEU A 60 -0.94 -10.12 -11.45
CA LEU A 60 0.14 -9.64 -10.58
C LEU A 60 -0.31 -9.47 -9.12
N VAL A 61 -1.59 -9.67 -8.79
CA VAL A 61 -2.12 -9.53 -7.43
C VAL A 61 -2.67 -10.83 -6.88
N VAL A 62 -3.15 -11.73 -7.73
CA VAL A 62 -3.68 -13.03 -7.28
C VAL A 62 -2.59 -13.99 -6.82
N ASP A 63 -2.96 -14.87 -5.89
CA ASP A 63 -2.08 -15.96 -5.45
C ASP A 63 -1.81 -16.93 -6.62
N PRO A 64 -0.55 -17.08 -7.07
CA PRO A 64 -0.21 -17.97 -8.18
C PRO A 64 -0.43 -19.46 -7.88
N LEU A 65 -0.57 -19.84 -6.60
CA LEU A 65 -0.86 -21.22 -6.20
C LEU A 65 -2.37 -21.50 -6.10
N HIS A 66 -3.21 -20.47 -6.20
CA HIS A 66 -4.66 -20.61 -6.15
C HIS A 66 -5.25 -20.55 -7.57
N ALA A 67 -5.40 -21.71 -8.21
CA ALA A 67 -5.93 -21.82 -9.58
C ALA A 67 -7.25 -21.06 -9.80
N PRO A 68 -8.25 -21.09 -8.89
CA PRO A 68 -9.46 -20.29 -9.06
C PRO A 68 -9.21 -18.78 -9.15
N SER A 69 -8.26 -18.24 -8.39
CA SER A 69 -7.90 -16.82 -8.50
C SER A 69 -7.24 -16.49 -9.84
N LEU A 70 -6.46 -17.41 -10.41
CA LEU A 70 -5.85 -17.22 -11.73
C LEU A 70 -6.90 -17.14 -12.85
N PHE A 71 -7.95 -17.97 -12.78
CA PHE A 71 -9.08 -17.87 -13.71
C PHE A 71 -9.78 -16.52 -13.58
N VAL A 72 -10.03 -16.06 -12.34
CA VAL A 72 -10.61 -14.74 -12.10
C VAL A 72 -9.73 -13.64 -12.67
N ALA A 73 -8.41 -13.69 -12.48
CA ALA A 73 -7.46 -12.73 -13.05
C ALA A 73 -7.41 -12.74 -14.59
N ALA A 74 -7.75 -13.88 -15.22
CA ALA A 74 -7.90 -14.01 -16.67
C ALA A 74 -9.29 -13.58 -17.17
N GLY A 75 -10.16 -13.07 -16.29
CA GLY A 75 -11.51 -12.64 -16.62
C GLY A 75 -12.55 -13.77 -16.66
N VAL A 76 -12.21 -14.95 -16.15
CA VAL A 76 -13.12 -16.10 -16.05
C VAL A 76 -13.58 -16.26 -14.60
N ASN A 77 -14.80 -15.81 -14.31
CA ASN A 77 -15.33 -15.85 -12.95
C ASN A 77 -15.85 -17.25 -12.60
N ILE A 78 -15.07 -18.00 -11.82
CA ILE A 78 -15.42 -19.35 -11.33
C ILE A 78 -15.53 -19.43 -9.81
N THR A 79 -15.23 -18.35 -9.08
CA THR A 79 -15.26 -18.31 -7.62
C THR A 79 -15.40 -16.87 -7.11
N THR A 80 -15.99 -16.73 -5.92
CA THR A 80 -15.97 -15.49 -5.14
C THR A 80 -14.85 -15.46 -4.09
N ASP A 81 -14.22 -16.60 -3.79
CA ASP A 81 -13.08 -16.73 -2.88
C ASP A 81 -11.75 -16.39 -3.59
N VAL A 82 -11.53 -15.11 -3.85
CA VAL A 82 -10.32 -14.63 -4.52
C VAL A 82 -9.20 -14.42 -3.52
N LYS A 83 -8.15 -15.25 -3.62
CA LYS A 83 -6.91 -15.14 -2.84
C LYS A 83 -5.90 -14.25 -3.55
N THR A 84 -5.29 -13.35 -2.77
CA THR A 84 -4.25 -12.41 -3.25
C THR A 84 -2.90 -12.74 -2.64
N ILE A 85 -1.84 -12.24 -3.29
CA ILE A 85 -0.47 -12.39 -2.82
C ILE A 85 -0.24 -11.75 -1.44
N THR A 86 0.81 -12.24 -0.78
CA THR A 86 1.30 -11.68 0.47
C THR A 86 1.96 -10.30 0.27
N ALA A 87 2.10 -9.53 1.35
CA ALA A 87 2.86 -8.27 1.35
C ALA A 87 4.30 -8.46 0.85
N LYS A 88 4.93 -9.59 1.21
CA LYS A 88 6.27 -9.93 0.76
C LYS A 88 6.37 -9.98 -0.77
N THR A 89 5.53 -10.81 -1.37
CA THR A 89 5.49 -10.97 -2.83
C THR A 89 5.07 -9.66 -3.52
N LEU A 90 4.22 -8.86 -2.90
CA LEU A 90 3.85 -7.54 -3.40
C LEU A 90 5.07 -6.62 -3.52
N PHE A 91 5.82 -6.40 -2.44
CA PHE A 91 6.94 -5.46 -2.44
C PHE A 91 8.11 -5.97 -3.30
N GLU A 92 8.33 -7.28 -3.37
CA GLU A 92 9.25 -7.89 -4.35
C GLU A 92 8.87 -7.54 -5.79
N ARG A 93 7.59 -7.72 -6.17
CA ARG A 93 7.10 -7.39 -7.53
C ARG A 93 7.22 -5.90 -7.84
N LEU A 94 6.95 -5.02 -6.87
CA LEU A 94 7.06 -3.57 -7.08
C LEU A 94 8.49 -3.16 -7.46
N THR A 95 9.54 -3.80 -6.91
CA THR A 95 10.94 -3.50 -7.31
C THR A 95 11.25 -3.77 -8.78
N HIS A 96 10.50 -4.66 -9.42
CA HIS A 96 10.68 -4.98 -10.83
C HIS A 96 9.86 -4.08 -11.77
N LEU A 97 8.82 -3.44 -11.25
CA LEU A 97 7.76 -2.84 -12.06
C LEU A 97 7.57 -1.33 -11.84
N VAL A 98 8.00 -0.82 -10.68
CA VAL A 98 7.86 0.58 -10.30
C VAL A 98 9.23 1.23 -10.33
N PRO A 99 9.51 2.14 -11.29
CA PRO A 99 10.74 2.91 -11.29
C PRO A 99 10.91 3.66 -9.97
N ARG A 100 12.14 3.70 -9.44
CA ARG A 100 12.49 4.31 -8.14
C ARG A 100 12.00 3.57 -6.89
N PHE A 101 11.26 2.46 -7.03
CA PHE A 101 11.00 1.55 -5.91
C PHE A 101 12.22 0.63 -5.72
N ASP A 102 13.26 1.16 -5.09
CA ASP A 102 14.54 0.47 -4.93
C ASP A 102 14.54 -0.53 -3.74
N LYS A 103 15.72 -1.10 -3.45
CA LYS A 103 15.89 -2.06 -2.35
C LYS A 103 15.73 -1.43 -0.96
N LEU A 104 15.98 -0.13 -0.79
CA LEU A 104 15.77 0.56 0.47
C LEU A 104 14.28 0.73 0.74
N VAL A 105 13.52 1.19 -0.26
CA VAL A 105 12.05 1.29 -0.17
C VAL A 105 11.44 -0.09 0.04
N GLN A 106 11.91 -1.11 -0.70
CA GLN A 106 11.45 -2.49 -0.50
C GLN A 106 11.65 -2.95 0.94
N LYS A 107 12.87 -2.77 1.49
CA LYS A 107 13.19 -3.19 2.85
C LYS A 107 12.29 -2.51 3.87
N PHE A 108 12.12 -1.20 3.76
CA PHE A 108 11.23 -0.46 4.65
C PHE A 108 9.78 -0.98 4.61
N CYS A 109 9.24 -1.20 3.41
CA CYS A 109 7.90 -1.75 3.25
C CYS A 109 7.77 -3.18 3.81
N MET A 110 8.82 -3.99 3.68
CA MET A 110 8.89 -5.32 4.31
C MET A 110 8.87 -5.23 5.83
N ASP A 111 9.68 -4.35 6.42
CA ASP A 111 9.75 -4.15 7.87
C ASP A 111 8.37 -3.72 8.42
N ILE A 112 7.66 -2.82 7.73
CA ILE A 112 6.28 -2.44 8.09
C ILE A 112 5.31 -3.63 8.04
N ALA A 113 5.41 -4.47 7.00
CA ALA A 113 4.55 -5.64 6.88
C ALA A 113 4.81 -6.66 7.99
N GLU A 114 6.05 -6.81 8.43
CA GLU A 114 6.42 -7.63 9.58
C GLU A 114 5.88 -7.06 10.88
N CYS A 115 6.02 -5.75 11.11
CA CYS A 115 5.41 -5.07 12.27
C CYS A 115 3.89 -5.32 12.31
N ARG A 116 3.19 -5.12 11.20
CA ARG A 116 1.75 -5.38 11.12
C ARG A 116 1.41 -6.86 11.38
N ASN A 117 2.18 -7.80 10.82
CA ASN A 117 1.95 -9.22 11.08
C ASN A 117 2.13 -9.56 12.56
N SER A 118 3.12 -8.97 13.24
CA SER A 118 3.29 -9.17 14.67
C SER A 118 2.13 -8.55 15.46
N GLU A 119 1.76 -7.30 15.16
CA GLU A 119 0.61 -6.61 15.79
C GLU A 119 -0.70 -7.40 15.68
N LEU A 120 -0.94 -8.11 14.56
CA LEU A 120 -2.19 -8.84 14.30
C LEU A 120 -2.17 -10.31 14.74
N HIS A 121 -1.01 -10.95 14.80
CA HIS A 121 -0.90 -12.41 14.93
C HIS A 121 0.01 -12.87 16.07
N SER A 122 0.63 -11.96 16.79
CA SER A 122 1.42 -12.25 17.99
C SER A 122 0.83 -11.53 19.21
N ALA A 123 1.51 -11.63 20.35
CA ALA A 123 1.18 -10.87 21.56
C ALA A 123 2.02 -9.57 21.68
N ASP A 124 2.81 -9.24 20.65
CA ASP A 124 3.68 -8.07 20.63
C ASP A 124 2.91 -6.82 20.19
N LEU A 125 3.46 -5.65 20.54
CA LEU A 125 2.92 -4.33 20.19
C LEU A 125 4.01 -3.48 19.51
N PRO A 126 4.50 -3.88 18.31
CA PRO A 126 5.64 -3.24 17.65
C PRO A 126 5.42 -1.75 17.34
N PHE A 127 4.19 -1.30 17.11
CA PHE A 127 3.93 0.11 16.80
C PHE A 127 4.08 1.02 18.01
N LYS A 128 3.89 0.52 19.24
CA LYS A 128 4.04 1.33 20.46
C LYS A 128 5.46 1.85 20.69
N THR A 129 6.47 1.16 20.17
CA THR A 129 7.88 1.51 20.38
C THR A 129 8.50 2.20 19.17
N MET A 130 7.73 2.40 18.09
CA MET A 130 8.24 2.92 16.83
C MET A 130 8.35 4.46 16.85
N ARG A 131 9.49 4.99 16.40
CA ARG A 131 9.70 6.44 16.28
C ARG A 131 8.99 6.98 15.04
N LEU A 132 8.06 7.90 15.24
CA LEU A 132 7.17 8.38 14.18
C LEU A 132 7.90 9.19 13.10
N ASP A 133 8.75 10.15 13.48
CA ASP A 133 9.33 11.12 12.52
C ASP A 133 10.11 10.45 11.39
N ALA A 134 11.02 9.53 11.73
CA ALA A 134 11.80 8.78 10.75
C ALA A 134 10.94 7.81 9.94
N TRP A 135 9.89 7.27 10.56
CA TRP A 135 8.97 6.37 9.91
C TRP A 135 8.11 7.10 8.86
N GLU A 136 7.60 8.30 9.15
CA GLU A 136 6.74 9.05 8.23
C GLU A 136 7.46 9.45 6.94
N ALA A 137 8.71 9.90 7.03
CA ALA A 137 9.47 10.29 5.85
C ALA A 137 9.60 9.12 4.85
N HIS A 138 9.99 7.94 5.34
CA HIS A 138 10.09 6.73 4.51
C HIS A 138 8.72 6.23 4.03
N TYR A 139 7.70 6.33 4.89
CA TYR A 139 6.33 5.93 4.56
C TYR A 139 5.75 6.73 3.40
N TRP A 140 5.81 8.06 3.50
CA TRP A 140 5.30 8.94 2.47
C TRP A 140 6.11 8.85 1.19
N HIS A 141 7.43 8.60 1.30
CA HIS A 141 8.27 8.38 0.13
C HIS A 141 7.88 7.11 -0.64
N ALA A 142 7.60 6.01 0.08
CA ALA A 142 7.10 4.78 -0.53
C ALA A 142 5.74 4.99 -1.21
N CYS A 143 4.81 5.69 -0.56
CA CYS A 143 3.49 6.01 -1.11
C CYS A 143 3.58 6.89 -2.37
N ASP A 144 4.35 7.98 -2.32
CA ASP A 144 4.55 8.90 -3.45
C ASP A 144 5.19 8.17 -4.64
N THR A 145 6.17 7.30 -4.40
CA THR A 145 6.80 6.48 -5.45
C THR A 145 5.77 5.61 -6.18
N ILE A 146 4.88 4.94 -5.43
CA ILE A 146 3.83 4.10 -6.01
C ILE A 146 2.78 4.96 -6.74
N LEU A 147 2.33 6.07 -6.14
CA LEU A 147 1.32 6.96 -6.71
C LEU A 147 1.79 7.59 -8.03
N ARG A 148 3.02 8.08 -8.09
CA ARG A 148 3.61 8.63 -9.33
C ARG A 148 3.64 7.61 -10.46
N HIS A 149 3.94 6.35 -10.16
CA HIS A 149 3.87 5.27 -11.14
C HIS A 149 2.44 5.01 -11.64
N MET A 150 1.46 5.14 -10.76
CA MET A 150 0.04 5.08 -11.11
C MET A 150 -0.46 6.32 -11.87
N LYS A 151 0.39 7.36 -12.06
CA LYS A 151 0.04 8.69 -12.55
C LYS A 151 -1.00 9.40 -11.67
N SER A 152 -0.89 9.18 -10.37
CA SER A 152 -1.68 9.81 -9.31
C SER A 152 -0.77 10.68 -8.44
N SER A 153 -1.36 11.46 -7.56
CA SER A 153 -0.65 12.26 -6.55
C SER A 153 -1.11 11.92 -5.12
N LEU A 154 -0.43 12.46 -4.12
CA LEU A 154 -0.88 12.39 -2.72
C LEU A 154 -2.23 13.10 -2.57
N GLU A 155 -2.39 14.23 -3.24
CA GLU A 155 -3.60 15.05 -3.25
C GLU A 155 -4.78 14.28 -3.84
N ASP A 156 -4.57 13.49 -4.89
CA ASP A 156 -5.59 12.59 -5.45
C ASP A 156 -5.94 11.43 -4.52
N TRP A 157 -4.98 11.00 -3.69
CA TRP A 157 -5.13 9.85 -2.81
C TRP A 157 -5.84 10.21 -1.49
N ILE A 158 -5.36 11.24 -0.80
CA ILE A 158 -5.81 11.62 0.55
C ILE A 158 -6.46 13.01 0.61
N GLY A 159 -6.47 13.76 -0.48
CA GLY A 159 -7.00 15.13 -0.51
C GLY A 159 -5.93 16.17 -0.17
N ALA A 160 -6.10 17.39 -0.71
CA ALA A 160 -5.08 18.44 -0.61
C ALA A 160 -4.75 18.88 0.82
N ALA A 161 -5.73 18.89 1.73
CA ALA A 161 -5.51 19.26 3.13
C ALA A 161 -4.61 18.25 3.85
N ASP A 162 -4.93 16.96 3.72
CA ASP A 162 -4.17 15.87 4.36
C ASP A 162 -2.80 15.63 3.69
N ALA A 163 -2.66 16.01 2.40
CA ALA A 163 -1.41 15.90 1.65
C ALA A 163 -0.38 16.99 1.97
N ALA A 164 -0.77 18.09 2.62
CA ALA A 164 0.12 19.22 2.87
C ALA A 164 1.35 18.83 3.73
N ALA A 165 1.13 18.15 4.86
CA ALA A 165 2.22 17.73 5.75
C ALA A 165 3.11 16.63 5.13
N PRO A 166 2.56 15.56 4.53
CA PRO A 166 3.35 14.59 3.77
C PRO A 166 4.20 15.22 2.66
N ARG A 167 3.64 16.18 1.93
CA ARG A 167 4.37 16.89 0.86
C ARG A 167 5.56 17.66 1.42
N GLN A 168 5.35 18.41 2.49
CA GLN A 168 6.43 19.16 3.14
C GLN A 168 7.57 18.23 3.60
N LEU A 169 7.24 17.09 4.21
CA LEU A 169 8.24 16.10 4.62
C LEU A 169 9.07 15.57 3.43
N LEU A 170 8.43 15.34 2.28
CA LEU A 170 9.11 14.88 1.08
C LEU A 170 10.01 15.96 0.47
N ASP A 171 9.56 17.21 0.48
CA ASP A 171 10.33 18.35 -0.04
C ASP A 171 11.56 18.63 0.86
N GLU A 172 11.41 18.56 2.18
CA GLU A 172 12.51 18.67 3.14
C GLU A 172 13.53 17.52 2.97
N ALA A 173 13.07 16.28 2.78
CA ALA A 173 13.92 15.13 2.54
C ALA A 173 14.67 15.24 1.19
N ALA A 174 14.05 15.80 0.16
CA ALA A 174 14.68 16.05 -1.13
C ALA A 174 15.78 17.12 -1.02
N ALA A 175 15.50 18.23 -0.31
CA ALA A 175 16.47 19.30 -0.10
C ALA A 175 17.69 18.87 0.73
N ALA A 176 17.54 17.89 1.63
CA ALA A 176 18.65 17.36 2.43
C ALA A 176 19.63 16.47 1.63
N LEU A 177 19.27 16.08 0.40
CA LEU A 177 20.08 15.26 -0.50
C LEU A 177 20.84 16.10 -1.56
N GLU A 178 20.58 17.41 -1.63
CA GLU A 178 21.28 18.39 -2.48
C GLU A 178 22.46 19.05 -1.73
#